data_AF-A0AAX2H723-F1
#
_entry.id   AF-A0AAX2H723-F1
#
_cell.length_a   1.000
_cell.length_b   1.000
_cell.length_c   1.000
_cell.angle_alpha   90.00
_cell.angle_beta   90.00
_cell.angle_gamma   90.00
#
_symmetry.space_group_name_H-M   'P 1'
#
loop_
_entity.id
_entity.type
_entity.pdbx_description
1 polymer ?
#
loop_
_entity_poly.entity_id
_entity_poly.type
_entity_poly.pdbx_seq_one_letter_code
_entity_poly.pdbx_strand_id
1 'polypeptide(L)' 'MRRCKGKVMVSINDHPDIRRVCEGFHFETVDIRYSTANQRQGKAEVSSELVIMEWEPEAPGDVVLI' A
#
# COMPACT_ATOMS: atom_id res chain seq x y z
N MET A 1 -14.15 4.62 5.57
CA MET A 1 -13.23 4.08 6.61
C MET A 1 -13.13 4.92 7.88
N ARG A 2 -13.54 6.21 7.90
CA ARG A 2 -13.43 7.09 9.09
C ARG A 2 -14.23 6.70 10.35
N ARG A 3 -15.01 5.62 10.31
CA ARG A 3 -15.76 5.09 11.45
C ARG A 3 -15.70 3.57 11.43
N CYS A 4 -14.58 3.03 11.88
CA CYS A 4 -14.40 1.60 12.15
C CYS A 4 -14.23 1.43 13.66
N LYS A 5 -14.75 0.34 14.23
CA LYS A 5 -14.63 0.06 15.68
C LYS A 5 -13.37 -0.74 16.04
N GLY A 6 -12.51 -1.01 15.07
CA GLY A 6 -11.28 -1.75 15.23
C GLY A 6 -10.24 -1.26 14.24
N LYS A 7 -8.99 -1.71 14.43
CA LYS A 7 -7.85 -1.36 13.58
C LYS A 7 -8.09 -1.87 12.16
N VAL A 8 -8.01 -0.96 11.18
CA VAL A 8 -8.15 -1.29 9.76
C VAL A 8 -6.87 -0.95 9.01
N MET A 9 -6.37 -1.92 8.25
CA MET A 9 -5.26 -1.79 7.33
C MET A 9 -5.74 -2.21 5.93
N VAL A 10 -5.35 -1.44 4.92
CA VAL A 10 -5.64 -1.74 3.51
C VAL A 10 -4.36 -1.55 2.70
N SER A 11 -4.02 -2.51 1.85
CA SER A 11 -2.97 -2.36 0.86
C SER A 11 -3.58 -2.21 -0.54
N ILE A 12 -3.05 -1.29 -1.34
CA ILE A 12 -3.55 -0.98 -2.68
C ILE A 12 -2.44 -0.34 -3.51
N ASN A 13 -2.50 -0.45 -4.83
CA ASN A 13 -1.57 0.24 -5.71
C ASN A 13 -1.48 1.75 -5.42
N ASP A 14 -0.26 2.26 -5.39
CA ASP A 14 0.01 3.66 -5.09
C ASP A 14 -0.42 4.55 -6.27
N HIS A 15 -1.55 5.23 -6.09
CA HIS A 15 -2.11 6.14 -7.08
C HIS A 15 -2.42 7.49 -6.42
N PRO A 16 -2.20 8.64 -7.10
CA PRO A 16 -2.44 9.97 -6.53
C PRO A 16 -3.87 10.14 -6.00
N ASP A 17 -4.86 9.56 -6.66
CA ASP A 17 -6.26 9.63 -6.19
C ASP A 17 -6.47 8.87 -4.87
N ILE A 18 -5.78 7.75 -4.67
CA ILE A 18 -5.85 6.97 -3.43
C ILE A 18 -5.24 7.78 -2.27
N ARG A 19 -4.08 8.40 -2.50
CA ARG A 19 -3.44 9.28 -1.51
C ARG A 19 -4.36 10.42 -1.10
N ARG A 20 -5.09 11.00 -2.06
CA ARG A 20 -6.05 12.08 -1.81
C ARG A 20 -7.25 11.64 -0.99
N VAL A 21 -7.89 10.51 -1.32
CA VAL A 21 -9.11 10.08 -0.60
C VAL A 21 -8.80 9.53 0.80
N CYS A 22 -7.60 9.01 1.01
CA CYS A 22 -7.13 8.53 2.30
C CYS A 22 -6.32 9.57 3.08
N GLU A 23 -6.30 10.82 2.64
CA GLU A 23 -5.58 11.90 3.33
C GLU A 23 -5.98 11.97 4.81
N GLY A 24 -4.96 12.04 5.68
CA GLY A 24 -5.10 12.02 7.14
C GLY A 24 -4.97 10.63 7.79
N PHE A 25 -4.76 9.57 7.02
CA PHE A 25 -4.36 8.25 7.52
C PHE A 25 -2.84 8.06 7.45
N HIS A 26 -2.31 7.10 8.22
CA HIS A 26 -0.89 6.75 8.16
C HIS A 26 -0.63 5.88 6.92
N PHE A 27 0.52 6.09 6.27
CA PHE A 27 0.87 5.39 5.03
C PHE A 27 2.29 4.87 5.03
N GLU A 28 2.47 3.66 4.51
CA GLU A 28 3.78 3.10 4.15
C GLU A 28 3.77 2.70 2.66
N THR A 29 4.90 2.89 1.97
CA THR A 29 5.05 2.49 0.56
C THR A 29 5.97 1.29 0.45
N VAL A 30 5.56 0.27 -0.30
CA VAL A 30 6.32 -0.96 -0.54
C VAL A 30 6.49 -1.15 -2.04
N ASP A 31 7.72 -1.43 -2.48
CA ASP A 31 7.96 -1.76 -3.89
C ASP A 31 7.56 -3.22 -4.17
N ILE A 32 6.62 -3.40 -5.09
CA ILE A 32 6.20 -4.72 -5.56
C ILE A 32 6.55 -4.93 -7.03
N ARG A 33 6.84 -6.18 -7.39
CA ARG A 33 7.09 -6.57 -8.78
C ARG A 33 6.08 -7.63 -9.16
N TYR A 34 5.23 -7.32 -10.12
CA TYR A 34 4.32 -8.32 -10.68
C TYR A 34 5.13 -9.38 -11.46
N SER A 35 5.00 -10.64 -11.06
CA SER A 35 5.65 -11.78 -11.71
C SER A 35 5.03 -12.13 -13.08
N THR A 36 3.85 -11.57 -13.37
CA THR A 36 3.08 -11.78 -14.61
C THR A 36 3.49 -10.86 -15.76
N ALA A 37 4.54 -10.04 -15.60
CA ALA A 37 5.06 -9.25 -16.70
C ALA A 37 5.49 -10.17 -17.85
N ASN A 38 4.91 -9.94 -19.02
CA ASN A 38 5.16 -10.71 -20.23
C ASN A 38 6.67 -10.66 -20.54
N GLN A 39 7.40 -11.76 -20.29
CA GLN A 39 8.88 -11.82 -20.36
C GLN A 39 9.46 -11.36 -21.72
N ARG A 40 8.62 -11.32 -22.77
CA ARG A 40 8.98 -10.84 -24.12
C ARG A 40 8.98 -9.32 -24.29
N GLN A 41 8.39 -8.53 -23.39
CA GLN A 41 8.21 -7.08 -23.55
C GLN A 41 9.08 -6.19 -22.64
N GLY A 42 10.05 -6.76 -21.92
CA GLY A 42 10.97 -5.98 -21.10
C GLY A 42 10.59 -5.99 -19.61
N LYS A 43 11.57 -5.60 -18.79
CA LYS A 43 11.56 -5.70 -17.31
C LYS A 43 10.17 -5.43 -16.73
N ALA A 44 9.73 -6.30 -15.83
CA ALA A 44 8.54 -6.05 -15.01
C ALA A 44 8.62 -4.62 -14.44
N GLU A 45 7.65 -3.78 -14.80
CA GLU A 45 7.55 -2.44 -14.22
C GLU A 45 7.47 -2.59 -12.70
N VAL A 46 8.35 -1.86 -12.00
CA VAL A 46 8.29 -1.78 -10.54
C VAL A 46 7.05 -0.96 -10.22
N SER A 47 6.07 -1.59 -9.58
CA SER A 47 4.87 -0.93 -9.09
C SER A 47 5.03 -0.68 -7.61
N SER A 48 4.65 0.49 -7.11
CA SER A 48 4.58 0.74 -5.68
C SER A 48 3.19 0.37 -5.16
N GLU A 49 3.16 -0.28 -4.00
CA GLU A 49 1.97 -0.55 -3.20
C GLU A 49 1.95 0.41 -2.00
N LEU A 50 0.77 0.91 -1.68
CA LEU A 50 0.50 1.81 -0.58
C LEU A 50 -0.25 1.03 0.51
N VAL A 51 0.36 0.93 1.68
CA VAL A 51 -0.26 0.42 2.89
C VAL A 51 -0.86 1.58 3.65
N ILE A 52 -2.17 1.52 3.91
CA ILE A 52 -2.97 2.56 4.55
C ILE A 52 -3.43 2.04 5.90
N MET A 53 -3.13 2.77 6.96
CA MET A 53 -3.46 2.40 8.34
C MET A 53 -4.24 3.49 9.04
N GLU A 54 -5.25 3.08 9.81
CA GLU A 54 -6.03 3.95 10.68
C GLU A 54 -5.31 4.28 12.01
N TRP A 55 -4.16 3.67 12.27
CA TRP A 55 -3.30 3.93 13.42
C TRP A 55 -1.85 4.16 12.97
N GLU A 56 -1.03 4.70 13.86
CA GLU A 56 0.41 4.82 13.65
C GLU A 56 1.12 3.57 14.21
N PRO A 57 1.89 2.83 13.41
CA PRO A 57 2.67 1.68 13.86
C PRO A 57 3.78 2.12 14.84
N GLU A 58 4.21 1.21 15.71
CA GLU A 58 5.20 1.52 16.75
C GLU A 58 6.62 1.54 16.16
N ALA A 59 6.86 0.69 15.14
CA ALA A 59 8.06 0.69 14.32
C ALA A 59 7.75 0.39 12.84
N PRO A 60 8.61 0.84 11.90
CA PRO A 60 8.51 0.46 10.49
C PRO A 60 8.58 -1.06 10.33
N GLY A 61 7.64 -1.64 9.58
CA GLY A 61 7.60 -3.08 9.33
C GLY A 61 6.88 -3.92 10.40
N ASP A 62 6.24 -3.29 11.39
CA ASP A 62 5.30 -3.96 12.32
C ASP A 62 4.12 -4.61 11.60
N VAL A 63 3.88 -4.19 10.35
CA VAL A 63 2.81 -4.69 9.50
C VAL A 63 3.42 -5.49 8.36
N VAL A 64 3.01 -6.75 8.26
CA VAL A 64 3.46 -7.68 7.22
C VAL A 64 2.32 -7.89 6.22
N LEU A 65 2.59 -7.59 4.95
CA LEU A 65 1.74 -7.98 3.83
C LEU A 65 1.93 -9.49 3.59
N ILE A 66 0.85 -10.25 3.71
CA ILE A 66 0.82 -11.72 3.49
C ILE A 66 0.45 -12.08 2.06
#